data_AF-A0A2G7GTP5-F1
#
_entry.id   AF-A0A2G7GTP5-F1
#
_cell.length_a   1.000
_cell.length_b   1.000
_cell.length_c   1.000
_cell.angle_alpha   90.00
_cell.angle_beta   90.00
_cell.angle_gamma   90.00
#
_symmetry.space_group_name_H-M   'P 1'
#
loop_
_entity.id
_entity.type
_entity.pdbx_description
1 polymer ?
#
loop_
_entity_poly.entity_id
_entity_poly.type
_entity_poly.pdbx_seq_one_letter_code
_entity_poly.pdbx_strand_id
1 'polypeptide(L)' 'MSWSLDIDAFVQSWYGILKRHSILRSGFYYNEFKIPVQCVYHEVKIPVEILDCSQLNKTEQEQYIRDYESADLKRL' A
#
# COMPACT_ATOMS: atom_id res chain seq x y z
N MET A 1 -15.65 -24.29 6.70
CA MET A 1 -16.00 -22.86 6.64
C MET A 1 -14.95 -22.18 5.78
N SER A 2 -15.32 -21.68 4.60
CA SER A 2 -14.42 -20.84 3.80
C SER A 2 -14.58 -19.41 4.31
N TRP A 3 -13.53 -18.85 4.89
CA TRP A 3 -13.48 -17.44 5.25
C TRP A 3 -13.16 -16.67 3.97
N SER A 4 -14.13 -15.93 3.42
CA SER A 4 -13.89 -15.03 2.30
C SER A 4 -13.51 -13.64 2.83
N LEU A 5 -12.42 -13.07 2.33
CA LEU A 5 -12.06 -11.69 2.60
C LEU A 5 -12.98 -10.76 1.80
N ASP A 6 -13.70 -9.88 2.50
CA ASP A 6 -14.39 -8.76 1.86
C ASP A 6 -13.36 -7.67 1.52
N ILE A 7 -12.97 -7.62 0.25
CA ILE A 7 -11.96 -6.69 -0.26
C ILE A 7 -12.42 -5.24 -0.11
N ASP A 8 -13.69 -4.96 -0.35
CA ASP A 8 -14.22 -3.60 -0.27
C ASP A 8 -14.18 -3.10 1.17
N ALA A 9 -14.67 -3.91 2.11
CA ALA A 9 -14.61 -3.57 3.54
C ALA A 9 -13.15 -3.38 4.02
N PHE A 10 -12.23 -4.23 3.55
CA PHE A 10 -10.81 -4.11 3.84
C PHE A 10 -10.24 -2.78 3.34
N VAL A 11 -10.48 -2.42 2.08
CA VAL A 11 -10.02 -1.14 1.49
C VAL A 11 -10.65 0.06 2.19
N GLN A 12 -11.94 0.00 2.54
CA GLN A 12 -12.61 1.08 3.28
C GLN A 12 -12.01 1.28 4.68
N SER A 13 -11.58 0.21 5.35
CA SER A 13 -10.92 0.33 6.64
C SER A 13 -9.62 1.15 6.56
N TRP A 14 -8.86 1.01 5.46
CA TRP A 14 -7.66 1.80 5.22
C TRP A 14 -7.93 3.29 5.04
N TYR A 15 -9.02 3.66 4.34
CA TYR A 15 -9.42 5.07 4.25
C TYR A 15 -9.70 5.67 5.64
N GLY A 16 -10.30 4.89 6.56
CA GLY A 16 -10.48 5.30 7.95
C GLY A 16 -9.16 5.56 8.68
N ILE A 17 -8.17 4.68 8.49
CA ILE A 17 -6.82 4.83 9.07
C ILE A 17 -6.13 6.09 8.52
N LEU A 18 -6.14 6.30 7.20
CA LEU A 18 -5.54 7.49 6.58
C LEU A 18 -6.16 8.79 7.09
N LYS A 19 -7.50 8.81 7.20
CA LYS A 19 -8.23 9.98 7.69
C LYS A 19 -7.80 10.34 9.11
N ARG A 20 -7.56 9.33 9.96
CA ARG A 20 -7.17 9.50 11.36
C ARG A 20 -5.69 9.87 11.53
N HIS A 21 -4.81 9.34 10.70
CA HIS A 21 -3.36 9.44 10.89
C HIS A 21 -2.70 10.29 9.79
N SER A 22 -2.42 11.56 10.11
CA SER A 22 -1.79 12.51 9.17
C SER A 22 -0.47 12.01 8.58
N ILE A 23 0.32 11.25 9.35
CA ILE A 23 1.62 10.73 8.89
C ILE A 23 1.53 9.85 7.64
N LEU A 24 0.41 9.12 7.46
CA LEU A 24 0.19 8.26 6.29
C LEU A 24 -0.29 9.02 5.05
N ARG A 25 -0.57 10.32 5.20
CA ARG A 25 -0.96 11.24 4.12
C ARG A 25 0.01 12.43 4.08
N SER A 26 1.26 12.21 4.47
CA SER A 26 2.31 13.23 4.47
C SER A 26 3.35 12.97 3.38
N GLY A 27 3.70 14.00 2.62
CA GLY A 27 4.88 14.04 1.75
C GLY A 27 5.98 14.92 2.36
N PHE A 28 7.25 14.59 2.11
CA PHE A 28 8.41 15.36 2.57
C PHE A 28 9.17 15.94 1.39
N TYR A 29 9.27 17.27 1.35
CA TYR A 29 9.90 18.04 0.29
C TYR A 29 11.20 18.64 0.81
N TYR A 30 12.32 18.01 0.48
CA TYR A 30 13.64 18.43 0.97
C TYR A 30 14.41 19.34 -0.02
N ASN A 31 14.01 19.37 -1.29
CA ASN A 31 14.69 20.09 -2.37
C ASN A 31 13.82 21.13 -3.11
N GLU A 32 12.50 21.15 -2.87
CA GLU A 32 11.57 22.09 -3.52
C GLU A 32 11.50 23.47 -2.83
N PHE A 33 11.92 23.56 -1.56
CA PHE A 33 11.81 24.76 -0.74
C PHE A 33 13.13 25.10 -0.03
N LYS A 34 13.24 26.33 0.50
CA LYS A 34 14.44 26.81 1.22
C LYS A 34 14.76 26.01 2.50
N ILE A 35 13.75 25.36 3.08
CA ILE A 35 13.88 24.43 4.22
C ILE A 35 13.08 23.17 3.90
N PRO A 36 13.41 22.00 4.48
CA PRO A 36 12.58 20.82 4.33
C PRO A 36 11.17 21.05 4.86
N VAL A 37 10.16 20.75 4.05
CA VAL A 37 8.74 20.93 4.40
C VAL A 37 8.03 19.58 4.39
N GLN A 38 7.26 19.32 5.45
CA GLN A 38 6.28 18.24 5.47
C GLN A 38 4.91 18.78 5.05
N CYS A 39 4.35 18.26 3.98
CA CYS A 39 3.01 18.60 3.51
C CYS A 39 2.04 17.49 3.90
N VAL A 40 0.95 17.83 4.59
CA VAL A 40 -0.11 16.90 4.96
C VAL A 40 -1.27 17.07 3.97
N TYR A 41 -1.50 16.08 3.09
CA TYR A 41 -2.58 16.11 2.11
C TYR A 41 -3.93 15.84 2.77
N HIS A 42 -4.94 16.67 2.49
CA HIS A 42 -6.29 16.51 3.07
C HIS A 42 -6.89 15.14 2.82
N GLU A 43 -6.78 14.65 1.60
CA GLU A 43 -7.21 13.31 1.19
C GLU A 43 -6.16 12.71 0.25
N VAL A 44 -5.98 11.39 0.34
CA VAL A 44 -5.15 10.61 -0.58
C VAL A 44 -5.92 9.37 -1.02
N LYS A 45 -5.79 9.00 -2.30
CA LYS A 45 -6.32 7.73 -2.81
C LYS A 45 -5.23 6.68 -2.67
N ILE A 46 -5.52 5.55 -2.03
CA ILE A 46 -4.60 4.42 -1.98
C ILE A 46 -4.77 3.60 -3.26
N PRO A 47 -3.71 3.39 -4.05
CA PRO A 47 -3.74 2.48 -5.18
C PRO A 47 -3.59 1.04 -4.68
N VAL A 48 -4.66 0.46 -4.15
CA VAL A 48 -4.65 -0.95 -3.70
C VAL A 48 -4.69 -1.87 -4.92
N GLU A 49 -3.73 -2.78 -5.02
CA GLU A 49 -3.69 -3.86 -6.01
C GLU A 49 -3.95 -5.20 -5.32
N ILE A 50 -4.83 -6.03 -5.89
CA ILE A 50 -5.14 -7.36 -5.38
C ILE A 50 -4.56 -8.40 -6.33
N LEU A 51 -3.59 -9.18 -5.84
CA LEU A 51 -2.91 -10.22 -6.58
C LEU A 51 -3.40 -11.58 -6.08
N ASP A 52 -4.04 -12.35 -6.97
CA ASP A 52 -4.50 -13.71 -6.67
C ASP A 52 -3.43 -14.74 -7.11
N CYS A 53 -2.80 -15.37 -6.12
CA CYS A 53 -1.86 -16.48 -6.32
C CYS A 53 -2.41 -17.83 -5.83
N SER A 54 -3.73 -17.93 -5.58
CA SER A 54 -4.38 -19.15 -5.05
C SER A 54 -4.23 -20.36 -5.95
N GLN A 55 -4.00 -20.15 -7.25
CA GLN A 55 -3.82 -21.21 -8.25
C GLN A 55 -2.40 -21.79 -8.25
N LEU A 56 -1.45 -21.13 -7.59
CA LEU A 56 -0.06 -21.58 -7.50
C LEU A 56 0.11 -22.56 -6.34
N ASN A 57 1.04 -23.50 -6.49
CA ASN A 57 1.44 -24.32 -5.35
C ASN A 57 2.23 -23.49 -4.33
N LYS A 58 2.43 -24.01 -3.12
CA LYS A 58 3.06 -23.25 -2.03
C LYS A 58 4.45 -22.70 -2.39
N THR A 59 5.29 -23.50 -3.05
CA THR A 59 6.64 -23.08 -3.44
C THR A 59 6.59 -21.98 -4.51
N GLU A 60 5.66 -22.08 -5.44
CA GLU A 60 5.41 -21.06 -6.46
C GLU A 60 4.84 -19.77 -5.86
N GLN A 61 3.92 -19.85 -4.88
CA GLN A 61 3.41 -18.69 -4.16
C GLN A 61 4.52 -17.94 -3.43
N GLU A 62 5.37 -18.67 -2.70
CA GLU A 62 6.52 -18.09 -2.00
C GLU A 62 7.48 -17.41 -2.96
N GLN A 63 7.71 -18.00 -4.15
CA GLN A 63 8.56 -17.38 -5.16
C GLN A 63 7.91 -16.14 -5.77
N TYR A 64 6.61 -16.21 -6.09
CA TYR A 64 5.84 -15.09 -6.62
C TYR A 64 5.89 -13.87 -5.69
N ILE A 65 5.71 -14.08 -4.38
CA ILE A 65 5.80 -13.01 -3.37
C ILE A 65 7.20 -12.38 -3.36
N ARG A 66 8.26 -13.21 -3.36
CA ARG A 66 9.65 -12.70 -3.39
C ARG A 66 9.96 -11.91 -4.64
N ASP A 67 9.47 -12.36 -5.79
CA ASP A 67 9.67 -11.67 -7.07
C ASP A 67 8.92 -10.34 -7.08
N TYR A 68 7.70 -10.31 -6.54
CA TYR A 68 6.92 -9.09 -6.36
C TYR A 68 7.65 -8.08 -5.46
N GLU A 69 8.10 -8.50 -4.27
CA GLU A 69 8.86 -7.65 -3.34
C GLU A 69 10.15 -7.11 -3.98
N SER A 70 10.86 -7.96 -4.72
CA SER A 70 12.09 -7.59 -5.43
C SER A 70 11.83 -6.60 -6.56
N ALA A 71 10.69 -6.69 -7.23
CA ALA A 71 10.29 -5.75 -8.27
C ALA A 71 9.83 -4.41 -7.68
N ASP A 72 9.09 -4.44 -6.57
CA ASP A 72 8.61 -3.24 -5.88
C ASP A 72 9.77 -2.40 -5.32
N LEU A 73 10.77 -3.05 -4.71
CA LEU A 73 11.99 -2.39 -4.25
C LEU A 73 12.76 -1.64 -5.35
N LYS A 74 12.66 -2.09 -6.61
CA LYS A 74 13.32 -1.43 -7.75
C LYS A 74 12.52 -0.27 -8.33
N ARG A 75 11.24 -0.12 -7.95
CA ARG A 75 10.36 0.99 -8.39
C ARG A 75 10.55 2.25 -7.55
N LEU A 76 11.07 2.11 -6.32
CA LEU A 76 11.42 3.20 -5.40
C LEU A 76 12.78 3.81 -5.74
#